data_AF-A0A9E2AFW1-F1
#
_entry.id   AF-A0A9E2AFW1-F1
#
_cell.length_a   1.000
_cell.length_b   1.000
_cell.length_c   1.000
_cell.angle_alpha   90.00
_cell.angle_beta   90.00
_cell.angle_gamma   90.00
#
_symmetry.space_group_name_H-M   'P 1'
#
loop_
_entity.id
_entity.type
_entity.pdbx_description
1 polymer ?
#
loop_
_entity_poly.entity_id
_entity_poly.type
_entity_poly.pdbx_seq_one_letter_code
_entity_poly.pdbx_strand_id
1 'polypeptide(L)' 'MKIFDAHFHIIDYNYPIVENNGFLPSEFTISAYRERTQKLNLVGGAVVSGSFQAFDQDYIIESLQKLGNNYHGVANIPA' A
#
# COMPACT_ATOMS: atom_id res chain seq x y z
N MET A 1 8.93 -5.85 -21.11
CA MET A 1 9.82 -5.94 -19.92
C MET A 1 8.96 -6.32 -18.71
N LYS A 2 9.42 -7.17 -17.80
CA LYS A 2 8.73 -7.46 -16.53
C LYS A 2 9.13 -6.40 -15.50
N ILE A 3 8.17 -5.88 -14.74
CA ILE A 3 8.40 -4.78 -13.78
C ILE A 3 7.98 -5.23 -12.39
N PHE A 4 8.78 -4.89 -11.37
CA PHE A 4 8.42 -5.03 -9.97
C PHE A 4 8.26 -3.63 -9.39
N ASP A 5 7.08 -3.30 -8.87
CA ASP A 5 6.85 -2.02 -8.20
C ASP A 5 7.42 -2.09 -6.77
N ALA A 6 8.66 -1.63 -6.61
CA ALA A 6 9.39 -1.81 -5.38
C ALA A 6 8.91 -0.94 -4.21
N HIS A 7 8.03 0.04 -4.45
CA HIS A 7 7.58 0.95 -3.40
C HIS A 7 6.29 1.65 -3.79
N PHE A 8 5.17 1.26 -3.16
CA PHE A 8 3.93 2.02 -3.21
C PHE A 8 3.17 1.95 -1.89
N HIS A 9 2.23 2.88 -1.71
CA HIS A 9 1.34 2.93 -0.55
C HIS A 9 -0.09 2.65 -1.01
N ILE A 10 -0.83 1.88 -0.22
CA ILE A 10 -2.30 1.82 -0.28
C ILE A 10 -2.81 2.66 0.88
N ILE A 11 -3.66 3.63 0.59
CA ILE A 11 -4.28 4.55 1.55
C ILE A 11 -5.78 4.30 1.43
N ASP A 12 -6.32 3.39 2.23
CA ASP A 12 -7.74 3.04 2.24
C ASP A 12 -8.34 3.56 3.56
N TYR A 13 -9.31 4.46 3.46
CA TYR A 13 -9.90 5.13 4.62
C TYR A 13 -10.83 4.23 5.43
N ASN A 14 -11.05 2.98 5.02
CA ASN A 14 -11.67 1.96 5.85
C ASN A 14 -10.76 1.50 7.01
N TYR A 15 -9.47 1.87 6.98
CA TYR A 15 -8.50 1.60 8.04
C TYR A 15 -8.05 2.90 8.72
N PRO A 16 -7.50 2.83 9.94
CA PRO A 16 -7.02 4.02 10.64
C PRO A 16 -5.93 4.76 9.84
N ILE A 17 -6.18 6.05 9.58
CA ILE A 17 -5.18 6.97 9.03
C ILE A 17 -4.97 8.09 10.06
N VAL A 18 -3.72 8.29 10.46
CA VAL A 18 -3.32 9.34 11.41
C VAL A 18 -2.62 10.47 10.67
N GLU A 19 -2.92 11.71 11.07
CA GLU A 19 -2.18 12.87 10.59
C GLU A 19 -0.73 12.80 11.10
N ASN A 20 0.23 13.07 10.23
CA ASN A 20 1.63 13.17 10.60
C ASN A 20 2.16 14.56 10.25
N ASN A 21 2.54 15.36 11.24
CA ASN A 21 3.07 16.72 11.08
C ASN A 21 2.21 17.64 10.18
N GLY A 22 0.89 17.66 10.36
CA GLY A 22 0.00 18.49 9.53
C GLY A 22 -0.41 17.85 8.20
N PHE A 23 0.08 16.64 7.89
CA PHE A 23 -0.19 15.96 6.63
C PHE A 23 -1.12 14.76 6.81
N LEU A 24 -2.22 14.77 6.05
CA LEU A 24 -3.14 13.67 5.88
C LEU A 24 -3.27 13.37 4.37
N PRO A 25 -2.86 12.18 3.88
CA PRO A 25 -2.86 11.89 2.46
C PRO A 25 -4.27 11.62 1.94
N SER A 26 -4.58 12.02 0.71
CA SER A 26 -5.81 11.61 0.04
C SER A 26 -5.91 10.09 -0.11
N GLU A 27 -7.13 9.57 -0.15
CA GLU A 27 -7.38 8.15 -0.39
C GLU A 27 -6.77 7.66 -1.72
N PHE A 28 -6.15 6.49 -1.66
CA PHE A 28 -5.58 5.76 -2.79
C PHE A 28 -5.72 4.26 -2.59
N THR A 29 -6.82 3.72 -3.11
CA THR A 29 -7.22 2.32 -2.92
C THR A 29 -6.49 1.37 -3.88
N ILE A 30 -6.64 0.06 -3.66
CA ILE A 30 -6.10 -0.98 -4.55
C ILE A 30 -6.72 -0.91 -5.95
N SER A 31 -7.99 -0.51 -6.07
CA SER A 31 -8.62 -0.32 -7.39
C SER A 31 -7.97 0.84 -8.13
N ALA A 32 -7.70 1.96 -7.44
CA ALA A 32 -6.98 3.09 -8.00
C ALA A 32 -5.55 2.72 -8.41
N TYR A 33 -4.85 1.93 -7.59
CA TYR A 33 -3.54 1.38 -7.93
C TYR A 33 -3.57 0.55 -9.21
N ARG A 34 -4.49 -0.42 -9.32
CA ARG A 34 -4.65 -1.27 -10.51
C ARG A 34 -4.97 -0.46 -11.77
N GLU A 35 -5.86 0.53 -11.67
CA GLU A 35 -6.19 1.41 -12.78
C GLU A 35 -4.96 2.23 -13.22
N ARG A 36 -4.22 2.79 -12.26
CA ARG A 36 -3.02 3.58 -12.52
C ARG A 36 -1.92 2.77 -13.18
N THR A 37 -1.75 1.51 -12.79
CA THR A 37 -0.66 0.64 -13.25
C THR A 37 -1.06 -0.31 -14.38
N GLN A 38 -2.31 -0.25 -14.87
CA GLN A 38 -2.84 -1.19 -15.89
C GLN A 38 -2.00 -1.31 -17.18
N LYS A 39 -1.24 -0.27 -17.54
CA LYS A 39 -0.39 -0.26 -18.75
C LYS A 39 1.02 -0.80 -18.50
N LEU A 40 1.38 -1.04 -17.24
CA LEU A 40 2.66 -1.60 -16.84
C LEU A 40 2.55 -3.11 -16.74
N ASN A 41 3.55 -3.82 -17.24
CA ASN A 41 3.65 -5.27 -17.08
C ASN A 41 4.22 -5.59 -15.68
N LEU A 42 3.46 -5.25 -14.64
CA LEU A 42 3.79 -5.55 -13.26
C LEU A 42 3.68 -7.05 -13.00
N VAL A 43 4.73 -7.64 -12.43
CA VAL A 43 4.77 -9.05 -12.04
C VAL A 43 4.74 -9.25 -10.52
N GLY A 44 4.78 -8.16 -9.76
CA GLY A 44 4.77 -8.10 -8.30
C GLY A 44 5.05 -6.69 -7.80
N GLY A 45 5.09 -6.52 -6.47
CA GLY A 45 5.47 -5.26 -5.86
C GLY A 45 5.52 -5.28 -4.34
N ALA A 46 5.86 -4.15 -3.73
CA ALA A 46 5.94 -3.99 -2.28
C ALA A 46 4.99 -2.88 -1.80
N VAL A 47 3.99 -3.28 -1.00
CA VAL A 47 3.15 -2.34 -0.25
C VAL A 47 3.96 -1.91 0.97
N VAL A 48 4.25 -0.62 1.08
CA VAL A 48 5.07 -0.07 2.18
C VAL A 48 4.17 0.70 3.14
N SER A 49 4.36 0.51 4.45
CA SER A 49 3.70 1.33 5.45
C SER A 49 4.11 2.79 5.35
N GLY A 50 3.13 3.67 5.23
CA GLY A 50 3.30 5.10 5.38
C GLY A 50 3.27 5.50 6.85
N SER A 51 3.90 6.63 7.19
CA SER A 51 3.87 7.18 8.55
C SER A 51 2.44 7.42 9.07
N PHE A 52 1.52 7.71 8.15
CA PHE A 52 0.11 7.95 8.42
C PHE A 52 -0.69 6.67 8.76
N GLN A 53 -0.06 5.48 8.73
CA GLN A 53 -0.66 4.22 9.19
C GLN A 53 -0.17 3.81 10.58
N ALA A 54 0.73 4.58 11.19
CA ALA A 54 1.35 4.27 12.47
C ALA A 54 1.86 2.82 12.52
N PHE A 55 1.25 1.96 13.35
CA PHE A 55 1.57 0.53 13.49
C PHE A 55 0.41 -0.38 13.05
N ASP A 56 -0.62 0.19 12.40
CA ASP A 56 -1.72 -0.60 11.86
C ASP A 56 -1.22 -1.55 10.75
N GLN A 57 -1.66 -2.80 10.78
CA GLN A 57 -1.30 -3.81 9.79
C GLN A 57 -2.51 -4.39 9.07
N ASP A 58 -3.73 -3.99 9.44
CA ASP A 58 -4.94 -4.58 8.83
C ASP A 58 -5.03 -4.19 7.35
N TYR A 59 -4.70 -2.94 7.02
CA TYR A 59 -4.71 -2.48 5.62
C TYR A 59 -3.69 -3.23 4.75
N ILE A 60 -2.50 -3.54 5.28
CA ILE A 60 -1.44 -4.20 4.50
C ILE A 60 -1.75 -5.67 4.31
N ILE A 61 -2.28 -6.35 5.33
CA ILE A 61 -2.74 -7.74 5.23
C ILE A 61 -3.81 -7.85 4.16
N GLU A 62 -4.80 -6.95 4.20
CA GLU A 62 -5.90 -6.96 3.24
C GLU A 62 -5.42 -6.64 1.81
N SER A 63 -4.50 -5.67 1.69
CA SER A 63 -3.87 -5.33 0.41
C SER A 63 -3.17 -6.53 -0.21
N LEU A 64 -2.41 -7.30 0.56
CA LEU A 64 -1.68 -8.47 0.07
C LEU A 64 -2.64 -9.60 -0.35
N GLN A 65 -3.72 -9.82 0.40
CA GLN A 65 -4.76 -10.79 0.03
C GLN A 65 -5.41 -10.44 -1.31
N LYS A 66 -5.70 -9.16 -1.56
CA LYS A 66 -6.29 -8.68 -2.82
C LYS A 66 -5.29 -8.68 -3.99
N LEU A 67 -4.04 -8.28 -3.76
CA LEU A 67 -3.03 -8.10 -4.81
C LEU A 67 -2.46 -9.44 -5.31
N GLY A 68 -2.34 -10.44 -4.42
CA GLY A 68 -1.91 -11.79 -4.74
C GLY A 68 -0.43 -12.07 -4.43
N ASN A 69 -0.03 -13.33 -4.66
CA ASN A 69 1.17 -13.95 -4.06
C ASN A 69 2.53 -13.30 -4.40
N ASN A 70 2.63 -12.50 -5.46
CA ASN A 70 3.88 -11.83 -5.84
C ASN A 70 4.02 -10.42 -5.25
N TYR A 71 3.11 -10.05 -4.34
CA TYR A 71 3.18 -8.81 -3.59
C TYR A 71 3.64 -9.08 -2.16
N HIS A 72 4.43 -8.16 -1.62
CA HIS A 72 5.03 -8.26 -0.30
C HIS A 72 4.76 -6.99 0.51
N GLY A 73 4.68 -7.13 1.83
CA GLY A 73 4.45 -6.01 2.73
C GLY A 73 5.74 -5.58 3.44
N VAL A 74 5.95 -4.28 3.57
CA VAL A 74 6.94 -3.68 4.47
C VAL A 74 6.19 -2.97 5.58
N ALA A 75 6.05 -3.65 6.72
CA ALA A 75 5.30 -3.17 7.87
C ALA A 75 6.15 -2.29 8.79
N ASN A 76 5.53 -1.27 9.38
CA ASN A 76 6.09 -0.56 10.52
C ASN A 76 5.68 -1.26 11.83
N ILE A 77 6.63 -1.50 12.73
CA ILE A 77 6.41 -2.18 14.01
C ILE A 77 6.91 -1.32 15.18
N PRO A 78 6.36 -1.48 16.40
CA PRO A 78 6.90 -0.84 17.59
C PRO A 78 8.37 -1.22 17.84
N ALA A 79 9.12 -0.32 18.48
CA ALA A 79 10.52 -0.52 18.87
C ALA A 79 10.68 -1.49 20.06
#